data_AF-A0A1J5FMT1-F1
#
_entry.id   AF-A0A1J5FMT1-F1
#
_cell.length_a   1.000
_cell.length_b   1.000
_cell.length_c   1.000
_cell.angle_alpha   90.00
_cell.angle_beta   90.00
_cell.angle_gamma   90.00
#
_symmetry.space_group_name_H-M   'P 1'
#
loop_
_entity.id
_entity.type
_entity.pdbx_description
1 polymer ?
#
loop_
_entity_poly.entity_id
_entity_poly.type
_entity_poly.pdbx_seq_one_letter_code
_entity_poly.pdbx_strand_id
1 'polypeptide(L)'
;MRNAKKILAGGLSAGYAGGSRIEDVARGGFHLKSSHIKTSDGIYHDEWAAHRAGGGQEIVSVEDKIYTRVYAGGTISLEKLKQLGVEESEVGDYLKRKLTELGDKTRFDEDCSPEPDGEWQYTYKVMNREDDIPLIVGYEHLLFQDKKVFTHIFIICPVD
;
A
#
# COMPACT_ATOMS: atom_id res chain seq x y z
N MET A 1 12.82 -1.78 -12.38
CA MET A 1 11.86 -1.04 -11.53
C MET A 1 10.71 -0.37 -12.30
N ARG A 2 10.95 0.49 -13.32
CA ARG A 2 9.89 1.35 -13.92
C ARG A 2 8.60 0.62 -14.32
N ASN A 3 8.69 -0.50 -15.05
CA ASN A 3 7.50 -1.27 -15.45
C ASN A 3 6.81 -1.95 -14.25
N ALA A 4 7.59 -2.44 -13.28
CA ALA A 4 7.05 -3.00 -12.03
C ALA A 4 6.28 -1.95 -11.21
N LYS A 5 6.75 -0.69 -11.16
CA LYS A 5 6.01 0.41 -10.50
C LYS A 5 4.63 0.63 -11.13
N LYS A 6 4.58 0.66 -12.46
CA LYS A 6 3.33 0.84 -13.22
C LYS A 6 2.34 -0.29 -12.94
N ILE A 7 2.81 -1.55 -12.90
CA ILE A 7 1.96 -2.71 -12.59
C ILE A 7 1.52 -2.74 -11.13
N LEU A 8 2.40 -2.40 -10.18
CA LEU A 8 2.06 -2.29 -8.76
C LEU A 8 1.00 -1.19 -8.53
N ALA A 9 1.20 0.01 -9.09
CA ALA A 9 0.26 1.12 -8.98
C ALA A 9 -1.09 0.81 -9.67
N GLY A 10 -1.05 0.24 -10.87
CA GLY A 10 -2.25 -0.18 -11.60
C GLY A 10 -3.00 -1.31 -10.90
N GLY A 11 -2.28 -2.28 -10.34
CA GLY A 11 -2.80 -3.41 -9.59
C GLY A 11 -3.56 -2.95 -8.33
N LEU A 12 -2.94 -2.08 -7.54
CA LEU A 12 -3.59 -1.42 -6.40
C LEU A 12 -4.84 -0.64 -6.81
N SER A 13 -4.75 0.11 -7.92
CA SER A 13 -5.85 0.95 -8.41
C SER A 13 -7.05 0.12 -8.88
N ALA A 14 -6.84 -1.05 -9.49
CA ALA A 14 -7.92 -1.92 -9.94
C ALA A 14 -8.41 -2.89 -8.84
N GLY A 15 -7.53 -3.26 -7.92
CA GLY A 15 -7.79 -4.13 -6.77
C GLY A 15 -8.28 -3.33 -5.56
N TYR A 16 -7.41 -3.12 -4.57
CA TYR A 16 -7.74 -2.51 -3.27
C TYR A 16 -8.47 -1.16 -3.38
N ALA A 17 -8.02 -0.26 -4.26
CA ALA A 17 -8.62 1.06 -4.42
C ALA A 17 -9.82 1.07 -5.39
N GLY A 18 -9.86 0.15 -6.37
CA GLY A 18 -10.90 0.11 -7.42
C GLY A 18 -12.04 -0.87 -7.17
N GLY A 19 -11.94 -1.73 -6.14
CA GLY A 19 -13.01 -2.58 -5.64
C GLY A 19 -13.43 -3.76 -6.53
N SER A 20 -12.73 -4.02 -7.65
CA SER A 20 -13.31 -4.87 -8.71
C SER A 20 -12.93 -6.36 -8.66
N ARG A 21 -11.97 -6.78 -7.82
CA ARG A 21 -11.54 -8.20 -7.68
C ARG A 21 -10.92 -8.51 -6.33
N ILE A 22 -11.74 -8.62 -5.29
CA ILE A 22 -11.30 -9.06 -3.96
C ILE A 22 -11.95 -10.40 -3.64
N GLU A 23 -11.13 -11.39 -3.32
CA GLU A 23 -11.56 -12.73 -2.95
C GLU A 23 -11.19 -13.03 -1.50
N ASP A 24 -12.01 -13.84 -0.83
CA ASP A 24 -11.68 -14.44 0.46
C ASP A 24 -10.90 -15.73 0.22
N VAL A 25 -9.69 -15.82 0.80
CA VAL A 25 -8.84 -17.00 0.69
C VAL A 25 -8.44 -17.54 2.06
N ALA A 26 -8.33 -18.86 2.17
CA ALA A 26 -7.85 -19.53 3.36
C ALA A 26 -6.54 -20.26 3.04
N ARG A 27 -5.45 -19.91 3.73
CA ARG A 27 -4.13 -20.53 3.55
C ARG A 27 -3.55 -20.92 4.90
N GLY A 28 -3.23 -22.20 5.09
CA GLY A 28 -2.64 -22.67 6.35
C GLY A 28 -3.45 -22.33 7.61
N GLY A 29 -4.77 -22.16 7.49
CA GLY A 29 -5.66 -21.74 8.59
C GLY A 29 -5.82 -20.22 8.76
N PHE A 30 -5.13 -19.40 7.97
CA PHE A 30 -5.29 -17.95 7.96
C PHE A 30 -6.36 -17.50 6.97
N HIS A 31 -7.26 -16.61 7.40
CA HIS A 31 -8.25 -15.96 6.55
C HIS A 31 -7.70 -14.64 6.00
N LEU A 32 -7.57 -14.54 4.69
CA LEU A 32 -6.99 -13.39 4.00
C LEU A 32 -7.98 -12.87 2.96
N LYS A 33 -7.77 -11.61 2.57
CA LYS A 33 -8.26 -11.07 1.31
C LYS A 33 -7.17 -11.21 0.25
N SER A 34 -7.57 -11.41 -1.00
CA SER A 34 -6.66 -11.55 -2.14
C SER A 34 -7.18 -10.76 -3.33
N SER A 35 -6.27 -10.19 -4.13
CA SER A 35 -6.57 -9.57 -5.41
C SER A 35 -5.56 -10.01 -6.45
N HIS A 36 -6.04 -10.46 -7.61
CA HIS A 36 -5.20 -10.94 -8.70
C HIS A 36 -5.56 -10.28 -10.03
N ILE A 37 -4.56 -9.73 -10.70
CA ILE A 37 -4.71 -9.04 -11.98
C ILE A 37 -3.62 -9.53 -12.94
N LYS A 38 -4.06 -9.96 -14.12
CA LYS A 38 -3.18 -10.31 -15.23
C LYS A 38 -3.46 -9.38 -16.41
N THR A 39 -2.42 -8.74 -16.91
CA THR A 39 -2.46 -7.84 -18.08
C THR A 39 -1.50 -8.35 -19.16
N SER A 40 -1.45 -7.66 -20.31
CA SER A 40 -0.40 -7.87 -21.31
C SER A 40 1.00 -7.54 -20.81
N ASP A 41 1.07 -6.65 -19.81
CA ASP A 41 2.30 -6.01 -19.34
C ASP A 41 2.86 -6.71 -18.08
N GLY A 42 2.10 -7.63 -17.47
CA GLY A 42 2.55 -8.38 -16.29
C GLY A 42 1.43 -8.99 -15.45
N ILE A 43 1.82 -9.50 -14.29
CA ILE A 43 0.93 -10.09 -13.28
C ILE A 43 1.13 -9.31 -11.98
N TYR A 44 0.01 -8.98 -11.33
CA TYR A 44 -0.07 -8.44 -9.98
C TYR A 44 -0.88 -9.38 -9.11
N HIS A 45 -0.35 -9.65 -7.92
CA HIS A 45 -1.02 -10.42 -6.88
C HIS A 45 -0.84 -9.72 -5.54
N ASP A 46 -1.90 -9.60 -4.77
CA ASP A 46 -1.89 -8.99 -3.44
C ASP A 46 -2.70 -9.85 -2.48
N GLU A 47 -2.18 -10.07 -1.27
CA GLU A 47 -2.87 -10.79 -0.21
C GLU A 47 -2.65 -10.10 1.11
N TRP A 48 -3.71 -9.90 1.89
CA TRP A 48 -3.63 -9.23 3.17
C TRP A 48 -4.59 -9.78 4.21
N ALA A 49 -4.17 -9.71 5.46
CA ALA A 49 -5.01 -9.90 6.63
C ALA A 49 -5.07 -8.58 7.40
N ALA A 50 -6.09 -7.78 7.13
CA ALA A 50 -6.28 -6.52 7.86
C ALA A 50 -7.77 -6.24 8.02
N HIS A 51 -8.16 -5.88 9.25
CA HIS A 51 -9.42 -5.20 9.51
C HIS A 51 -9.17 -3.72 9.81
N ARG A 52 -8.38 -3.44 10.86
CA ARG A 52 -7.89 -2.09 11.22
C ARG A 52 -6.37 -2.00 11.15
N ALA A 53 -5.71 -3.05 11.62
CA ALA A 53 -4.27 -3.23 11.55
C ALA A 53 -3.97 -4.66 11.11
N GLY A 54 -2.84 -4.83 10.45
CA GLY A 54 -2.49 -6.09 9.83
C GLY A 54 -1.31 -5.96 8.89
N GLY A 55 -1.20 -6.90 7.97
CA GLY A 55 -0.17 -6.90 6.96
C GLY A 55 -0.58 -7.70 5.75
N GLY A 56 0.26 -7.60 4.72
CA GLY A 56 0.07 -8.26 3.46
C GLY A 56 1.35 -8.33 2.65
N GLN A 57 1.20 -8.91 1.49
CA GLN A 57 2.24 -9.04 0.51
C GLN A 57 1.67 -8.78 -0.88
N GLU A 58 2.46 -8.12 -1.70
CA GLU A 58 2.24 -8.01 -3.11
C GLU A 58 3.38 -8.68 -3.85
N ILE A 59 3.04 -9.33 -4.96
CA ILE A 59 3.97 -9.95 -5.87
C ILE A 59 3.66 -9.42 -7.26
N VAL A 60 4.68 -8.91 -7.93
CA VAL A 60 4.57 -8.45 -9.31
C VAL A 60 5.57 -9.18 -10.18
N SER A 61 5.07 -9.75 -11.26
CA SER A 61 5.88 -10.33 -12.33
C SER A 61 5.75 -9.48 -13.58
N VAL A 62 6.88 -9.03 -14.11
CA VAL A 62 6.97 -8.25 -15.35
C VAL A 62 8.15 -8.79 -16.13
N GLU A 63 7.90 -9.21 -17.36
CA GLU A 63 8.89 -9.93 -18.17
C GLU A 63 9.43 -11.14 -17.39
N ASP A 64 10.75 -11.31 -17.31
CA ASP A 64 11.40 -12.40 -16.57
C ASP A 64 11.78 -12.00 -15.13
N LYS A 65 11.20 -10.92 -14.58
CA LYS A 65 11.52 -10.42 -13.23
C LYS A 65 10.33 -10.52 -12.30
N ILE A 66 10.61 -10.86 -11.04
CA ILE A 66 9.63 -10.86 -9.96
C ILE A 66 10.08 -9.86 -8.90
N TYR A 67 9.13 -9.12 -8.35
CA TYR A 67 9.32 -8.22 -7.23
C TYR A 67 8.31 -8.59 -6.15
N THR A 68 8.76 -8.51 -4.90
CA THR A 68 7.92 -8.66 -3.72
C THR A 68 7.87 -7.35 -2.97
N ARG A 69 6.68 -7.02 -2.45
CA ARG A 69 6.50 -5.94 -1.48
C ARG A 69 5.72 -6.48 -0.30
N VAL A 70 6.35 -6.60 0.84
CA VAL A 70 5.64 -6.91 2.10
C VAL A 70 5.32 -5.62 2.82
N TYR A 71 4.18 -5.58 3.50
CA TYR A 71 3.75 -4.40 4.21
C TYR A 71 2.97 -4.74 5.48
N ALA A 72 3.06 -3.85 6.46
CA ALA A 72 2.30 -3.94 7.69
C ALA A 72 2.00 -2.56 8.26
N GLY A 73 0.89 -2.46 8.99
CA GLY A 73 0.50 -1.29 9.74
C GLY A 73 -1.01 -1.20 9.90
N GLY A 74 -1.57 0.00 9.88
CA GLY A 74 -3.00 0.21 10.01
C GLY A 74 -3.39 1.58 10.53
N THR A 75 -4.65 1.67 10.92
CA THR A 75 -5.28 2.89 11.45
C THR A 75 -5.21 2.90 12.98
N ILE A 76 -5.13 4.08 13.61
CA ILE A 76 -5.22 4.24 15.08
C ILE A 76 -6.55 3.69 15.63
N SER A 77 -6.70 3.60 16.96
CA SER A 77 -7.91 3.04 17.56
C SER A 77 -9.17 3.86 17.22
N LEU A 78 -10.31 3.17 17.11
CA LEU A 78 -11.61 3.79 16.85
C LEU A 78 -11.97 4.87 17.89
N GLU A 79 -11.60 4.67 19.15
CA GLU A 79 -11.78 5.67 20.21
C GLU A 79 -11.02 6.97 19.89
N LYS A 80 -9.78 6.88 19.41
CA LYS A 80 -8.98 8.05 19.06
C LYS A 80 -9.50 8.72 17.79
N LEU A 81 -9.93 7.94 16.80
CA LEU A 81 -10.59 8.48 15.60
C LEU A 81 -11.84 9.27 15.97
N LYS A 82 -12.68 8.72 16.85
CA LYS A 82 -13.88 9.39 17.36
C LYS A 82 -13.55 10.68 18.12
N GLN A 83 -12.48 10.71 18.91
CA GLN A 83 -12.00 11.94 19.58
C GLN A 83 -11.55 13.01 18.58
N LEU A 84 -11.06 12.61 17.41
CA LEU A 84 -10.67 13.51 16.31
C LEU A 84 -11.85 13.88 15.40
N GLY A 85 -13.02 13.26 15.59
CA GLY A 85 -14.19 13.49 14.75
C GLY A 85 -14.09 12.88 13.35
N VAL A 86 -13.33 11.78 13.20
CA VAL A 86 -13.10 11.08 11.93
C VAL A 86 -13.58 9.64 12.04
N GLU A 87 -14.22 9.10 11.00
CA GLU A 87 -14.59 7.70 10.89
C GLU A 87 -13.45 6.87 10.25
N GLU A 88 -13.36 5.57 10.58
CA GLU A 88 -12.35 4.68 10.00
C GLU A 88 -12.44 4.62 8.46
N SER A 89 -13.66 4.68 7.91
CA SER A 89 -13.88 4.69 6.46
C SER A 89 -13.25 5.91 5.79
N GLU A 90 -13.26 7.08 6.43
CA GLU A 90 -12.68 8.30 5.86
C GLU A 90 -11.16 8.20 5.71
N VAL A 91 -10.49 7.53 6.65
CA VAL A 91 -9.05 7.24 6.55
C VAL A 91 -8.77 6.35 5.34
N GLY A 92 -9.56 5.29 5.17
CA GLY A 92 -9.44 4.36 4.04
C GLY A 92 -9.73 5.03 2.69
N ASP A 93 -10.76 5.85 2.63
CA ASP A 93 -11.17 6.55 1.40
C ASP A 93 -10.15 7.63 1.02
N TYR A 94 -9.62 8.38 1.99
CA TYR A 94 -8.51 9.31 1.75
C TYR A 94 -7.28 8.58 1.21
N LEU A 95 -6.91 7.44 1.80
CA LEU A 95 -5.78 6.64 1.33
C LEU A 95 -5.99 6.20 -0.12
N LYS A 96 -7.12 5.56 -0.44
CA LYS A 96 -7.42 5.06 -1.79
C LYS A 96 -7.38 6.18 -2.82
N ARG A 97 -7.95 7.34 -2.48
CA ARG A 97 -7.91 8.53 -3.33
C ARG A 97 -6.48 8.98 -3.61
N LYS A 98 -5.63 9.09 -2.58
CA LYS A 98 -4.22 9.49 -2.77
C LYS A 98 -3.42 8.48 -3.57
N LEU A 99 -3.64 7.18 -3.38
CA LEU A 99 -2.98 6.15 -4.19
C LEU A 99 -3.38 6.23 -5.67
N THR A 100 -4.64 6.56 -5.93
CA THR A 100 -5.15 6.73 -7.30
C THR A 100 -4.62 8.01 -7.95
N GLU A 101 -4.56 9.11 -7.20
CA GLU A 101 -4.02 10.40 -7.65
C GLU A 101 -2.50 10.36 -7.91
N LEU A 102 -1.74 9.70 -7.04
CA LEU A 102 -0.28 9.68 -7.08
C LEU A 102 0.29 8.57 -7.97
N GLY A 103 -0.43 7.46 -8.13
CA GLY A 103 -0.05 6.34 -8.99
C GLY A 103 1.35 5.81 -8.71
N ASP A 104 2.23 5.85 -9.71
CA ASP A 104 3.59 5.31 -9.66
C ASP A 104 4.60 6.22 -8.91
N LYS A 105 4.15 7.36 -8.38
CA LYS A 105 4.99 8.34 -7.64
C LYS A 105 5.11 8.06 -6.15
N THR A 106 4.41 7.05 -5.61
CA THR A 106 4.42 6.73 -4.18
C THR A 106 4.60 5.24 -3.90
N ARG A 107 5.08 4.88 -2.71
CA ARG A 107 5.31 3.50 -2.25
C ARG A 107 6.36 2.73 -3.05
N PHE A 108 7.40 3.41 -3.53
CA PHE A 108 8.50 2.77 -4.26
C PHE A 108 9.88 3.16 -3.71
N ASP A 109 10.54 4.07 -4.39
CA ASP A 109 11.96 4.34 -4.29
C ASP A 109 12.21 5.85 -4.32
N GLU A 110 11.22 6.67 -3.98
CA GLU A 110 11.36 8.11 -3.85
C GLU A 110 10.41 8.58 -2.76
N ASP A 111 10.80 9.63 -2.04
CA ASP A 111 9.93 10.30 -1.08
C ASP A 111 8.74 10.94 -1.83
N CYS A 112 7.55 10.88 -1.23
CA CYS A 112 6.35 11.49 -1.77
C CYS A 112 5.58 12.20 -0.67
N SER A 113 5.49 13.52 -0.75
CA SER A 113 4.73 14.34 0.18
C SER A 113 4.02 15.45 -0.61
N PRO A 114 2.85 15.16 -1.21
CA PRO A 114 2.07 16.19 -1.90
C PRO A 114 1.64 17.28 -0.91
N GLU A 115 1.20 18.42 -1.43
CA GLU A 115 0.61 19.48 -0.61
C GLU A 115 -0.57 18.96 0.23
N PRO A 116 -0.79 19.53 1.43
CA PRO A 116 -1.94 19.18 2.26
C PRO A 116 -3.27 19.33 1.52
N ASP A 117 -4.20 18.45 1.86
CA ASP A 117 -5.55 18.40 1.29
C ASP A 117 -6.56 18.71 2.39
N GLY A 118 -6.76 20.01 2.61
CA GLY A 118 -7.49 20.51 3.75
C GLY A 118 -6.80 20.10 5.06
N GLU A 119 -7.50 19.32 5.88
CA GLU A 119 -6.99 18.84 7.16
C GLU A 119 -6.13 17.58 7.05
N TRP A 120 -6.02 16.99 5.85
CA TRP A 120 -5.34 15.74 5.62
C TRP A 120 -3.95 15.93 4.99
N GLN A 121 -2.97 15.16 5.47
CA GLN A 121 -1.64 15.07 4.86
C GLN A 121 -1.28 13.63 4.54
N TYR A 122 -0.86 13.39 3.29
CA TYR A 122 -0.24 12.14 2.86
C TYR A 122 1.28 12.26 2.89
N THR A 123 1.97 11.22 3.36
CA THR A 123 3.43 11.16 3.24
C THR A 123 3.90 9.72 3.08
N TYR A 124 4.80 9.53 2.12
CA TYR A 124 5.64 8.37 1.98
C TYR A 124 7.12 8.79 2.02
N LYS A 125 7.94 8.07 2.79
CA LYS A 125 9.39 8.30 2.90
C LYS A 125 10.16 7.01 2.71
N VAL A 126 11.26 7.07 1.99
CA VAL A 126 12.25 6.00 1.96
C VAL A 126 13.10 6.09 3.21
N MET A 127 13.01 5.07 4.05
CA MET A 127 13.69 5.00 5.34
C MET A 127 15.07 4.35 5.25
N ASN A 128 15.22 3.35 4.37
CA ASN A 128 16.49 2.67 4.16
C ASN A 128 16.61 2.15 2.72
N ARG A 129 17.86 2.03 2.25
CA ARG A 129 18.23 1.35 1.01
C ARG A 129 19.47 0.52 1.26
N GLU A 130 19.40 -0.74 0.86
CA GLU A 130 20.56 -1.61 0.80
C GLU A 130 20.80 -1.96 -0.67
N ASP A 131 21.99 -1.65 -1.18
CA ASP A 131 22.33 -1.91 -2.60
C ASP A 131 22.92 -3.32 -2.77
N ASP A 132 23.69 -3.81 -1.79
CA ASP A 132 24.30 -5.14 -1.81
C ASP A 132 23.26 -6.27 -1.67
N ILE A 133 22.15 -5.97 -0.98
CA ILE A 133 20.96 -6.82 -0.90
C ILE A 133 19.82 -5.92 -1.40
N PRO A 134 19.43 -5.97 -2.68
CA PRO A 134 18.63 -4.93 -3.32
C PRO A 134 17.27 -4.75 -2.63
N LEU A 135 17.20 -3.86 -1.65
CA LEU A 135 16.11 -3.75 -0.68
C LEU A 135 15.80 -2.30 -0.41
N ILE A 136 14.51 -1.96 -0.39
CA ILE A 136 14.05 -0.62 -0.02
C ILE A 136 13.03 -0.73 1.11
N VAL A 137 13.24 0.03 2.18
CA VAL A 137 12.27 0.16 3.28
C VAL A 137 11.60 1.52 3.18
N GLY A 138 10.27 1.52 3.08
CA GLY A 138 9.45 2.72 2.99
C GLY A 138 8.50 2.88 4.17
N TYR A 139 8.17 4.13 4.50
CA TYR A 139 7.24 4.50 5.56
C TYR A 139 6.16 5.41 5.03
N GLU A 140 4.92 4.92 5.04
CA GLU A 140 3.72 5.68 4.73
C GLU A 140 2.99 6.07 6.01
N HIS A 141 2.43 7.27 6.03
CA HIS A 141 1.49 7.68 7.04
C HIS A 141 0.51 8.73 6.52
N LEU A 142 -0.62 8.82 7.22
CA LEU A 142 -1.60 9.88 7.04
C LEU A 142 -1.72 10.68 8.32
N LEU A 143 -1.79 11.99 8.19
CA LEU A 143 -2.17 12.89 9.26
C LEU A 143 -3.58 13.44 9.00
N PHE A 144 -4.33 13.64 10.07
CA PHE A 144 -5.55 14.46 10.11
C PHE A 144 -5.36 15.50 11.21
N GLN A 145 -5.45 16.79 10.90
CA GLN A 145 -5.17 17.89 11.83
C GLN A 145 -3.82 17.72 12.57
N ASP A 146 -2.76 17.40 11.82
CA ASP A 146 -1.41 17.08 12.32
C ASP A 146 -1.31 15.87 13.27
N LYS A 147 -2.39 15.10 13.45
CA LYS A 147 -2.40 13.87 14.23
C LYS A 147 -2.28 12.67 13.29
N LYS A 148 -1.33 11.78 13.57
CA LYS A 148 -1.16 10.55 12.81
C LYS A 148 -2.34 9.61 13.04
N VAL A 149 -3.05 9.30 11.96
CA VAL A 149 -4.22 8.40 11.99
C VAL A 149 -3.96 7.07 11.32
N PHE A 150 -2.96 6.98 10.45
CA PHE A 150 -2.64 5.78 9.69
C PHE A 150 -1.13 5.62 9.51
N THR A 151 -0.66 4.39 9.40
CA THR A 151 0.70 4.10 9.00
C THR A 151 0.84 2.76 8.28
N HIS A 152 1.75 2.67 7.32
CA HIS A 152 2.26 1.41 6.77
C HIS A 152 3.78 1.47 6.65
N ILE A 153 4.44 0.35 6.91
CA ILE A 153 5.83 0.12 6.53
C ILE A 153 5.82 -0.82 5.32
N PHE A 154 6.63 -0.52 4.32
CA PHE A 154 6.82 -1.32 3.12
C PHE A 154 8.26 -1.81 3.05
N ILE A 155 8.45 -3.03 2.58
CA ILE A 155 9.76 -3.58 2.24
C ILE A 155 9.67 -4.14 0.83
N ILE A 156 10.47 -3.59 -0.09
CA ILE A 156 10.45 -3.93 -1.52
C ILE A 156 11.77 -4.62 -1.87
N CYS A 157 11.67 -5.79 -2.50
CA CYS A 157 12.82 -6.63 -2.86
C CYS A 157 12.55 -7.31 -4.21
N PRO A 158 13.49 -7.29 -5.18
CA PRO A 158 13.42 -8.21 -6.31
C PRO A 158 13.63 -9.65 -5.83
N VAL A 159 13.15 -10.61 -6.61
CA VAL A 159 13.42 -12.03 -6.42
C VAL A 159 14.45 -12.44 -7.46
N ASP A 160 15.58 -12.97 -6.98
CA ASP A 160 16.67 -13.52 -7.80
C ASP A 160 16.63 -15.06 -7.83
#